data_AF-A0A6M0S6T1-F1
#
_entry.id   AF-A0A6M0S6T1-F1
#
_cell.length_a   1.000
_cell.length_b   1.000
_cell.length_c   1.000
_cell.angle_alpha   90.00
_cell.angle_beta   90.00
_cell.angle_gamma   90.00
#
_symmetry.space_group_name_H-M   'P 1'
#
loop_
_entity.id
_entity.type
_entity.pdbx_description
1 polymer ?
#
loop_
_entity_poly.entity_id
_entity_poly.type
_entity_poly.pdbx_seq_one_letter_code
_entity_poly.pdbx_strand_id
1 'polypeptide(L)'
;MGREQIIETYIQRLLAWEEPLTADKLSALAAEVGLSSEDVAAVQQKAQDHLERGRNYLDFDCLDEAITELTQATALDPLNFESLQTLTYAYDQRYGKHKHIEDKQQAIALAKRCLELNPSNEDAVMLISALEHEVSGRQRLLWFGLAGLLLLGGLKFTVDTIVKRSEIRQLTQDAVLEVTPGQPSSQTPDRPSAAPNTAAEDIAIDTPGTGTAVDIPISFDQPGVVIEPRLSRLDNYTDSSYYTLQGVVLNDSDQEIDSLQLQIEYLNKDGVEIATDSTDAIAENDATVRPGDSHAFDLIQKITPELTDVRLNLTTIDEVPAPPNYAQAPPIDYTWSFQQPTQVKFALATRSENFNLYDLTDSAFFDAEWSVTNTGDSAIRKLKLQASFYNTNGELILNQDILAVYGSDAPMLPGEVRPVRVIKSIEQDYARYEVTVLEAE
;
A
#
# COMPACT_ATOMS: atom_id res chain seq x y z
N MET A 1 19.04 28.96 -37.21
CA MET A 1 18.36 28.73 -35.92
C MET A 1 19.22 27.74 -35.14
N GLY A 2 19.47 27.93 -33.84
CA GLY A 2 20.26 26.98 -33.06
C GLY A 2 19.53 25.65 -32.91
N ARG A 3 20.26 24.52 -32.78
CA ARG A 3 19.68 23.16 -32.68
C ARG A 3 18.61 23.06 -31.57
N GLU A 4 18.90 23.61 -30.40
CA GLU A 4 17.94 23.68 -29.27
C GLU A 4 16.69 24.48 -29.61
N GLN A 5 16.85 25.57 -30.36
CA GLN A 5 15.74 26.44 -30.74
C GLN A 5 14.82 25.78 -31.77
N ILE A 6 15.36 24.89 -32.61
CA ILE A 6 14.60 24.05 -33.55
C ILE A 6 13.76 23.02 -32.78
N ILE A 7 14.34 22.35 -31.78
CA ILE A 7 13.65 21.38 -30.92
C ILE A 7 12.54 22.08 -30.10
N GLU A 8 12.81 23.24 -29.52
CA GLU A 8 11.81 24.00 -28.77
C GLU A 8 10.64 24.43 -29.67
N THR A 9 10.93 24.86 -30.91
CA THR A 9 9.89 25.22 -31.89
C THR A 9 9.05 24.01 -32.29
N TYR A 10 9.67 22.84 -32.41
CA TYR A 10 8.98 21.58 -32.66
C TYR A 10 8.02 21.22 -31.53
N ILE A 11 8.48 21.25 -30.28
CA ILE A 11 7.66 20.95 -29.09
C ILE A 11 6.49 21.94 -28.98
N GLN A 12 6.74 23.25 -29.15
CA GLN A 12 5.67 24.25 -29.08
C GLN A 12 4.59 24.05 -30.14
N ARG A 13 4.98 23.65 -31.37
CA ARG A 13 4.02 23.34 -32.43
C ARG A 13 3.25 22.04 -32.17
N LEU A 14 3.87 21.06 -31.53
CA LEU A 14 3.19 19.84 -31.08
C LEU A 14 2.13 20.14 -30.01
N LEU A 15 2.48 20.97 -29.02
CA LEU A 15 1.56 21.34 -27.94
C LEU A 15 0.38 22.21 -28.42
N ALA A 16 0.55 22.97 -29.51
CA ALA A 16 -0.49 23.79 -30.10
C ALA A 16 -1.38 23.04 -31.12
N TRP A 17 -1.19 21.73 -31.31
CA TRP A 17 -1.84 20.98 -32.37
C TRP A 17 -3.22 20.46 -31.95
N GLU A 18 -4.29 20.97 -32.59
CA GLU A 18 -5.68 20.67 -32.20
C GLU A 18 -6.30 19.46 -32.93
N GLU A 19 -5.71 19.00 -34.04
CA GLU A 19 -6.22 17.85 -34.80
C GLU A 19 -5.61 16.51 -34.34
N PRO A 20 -6.22 15.35 -34.65
CA PRO A 20 -5.60 14.05 -34.41
C PRO A 20 -4.22 13.97 -35.06
N LEU A 21 -3.20 13.86 -34.22
CA LEU A 21 -1.81 13.73 -34.62
C LEU A 21 -1.59 12.36 -35.27
N THR A 22 -0.92 12.33 -36.43
CA THR A 22 -0.55 11.09 -37.14
C THR A 22 0.95 11.06 -37.40
N ALA A 23 1.50 9.86 -37.66
CA ALA A 23 2.92 9.69 -37.92
C ALA A 23 3.39 10.55 -39.13
N ASP A 24 2.57 10.63 -40.18
CA ASP A 24 2.85 11.44 -41.36
C ASP A 24 2.89 12.94 -41.03
N LYS A 25 2.01 13.42 -40.15
CA LYS A 25 1.98 14.83 -39.71
C LYS A 25 3.17 15.17 -38.83
N LEU A 26 3.55 14.27 -37.92
CA LEU A 26 4.76 14.41 -37.10
C LEU A 26 6.02 14.48 -37.97
N SER A 27 6.13 13.59 -38.95
CA SER A 27 7.24 13.56 -39.91
C SER A 27 7.28 14.84 -40.77
N ALA A 28 6.13 15.30 -41.27
CA ALA A 28 6.02 16.54 -42.01
C ALA A 28 6.40 17.77 -41.17
N LEU A 29 5.95 17.81 -39.90
CA LEU A 29 6.28 18.88 -38.98
C LEU A 29 7.77 18.91 -38.66
N ALA A 30 8.38 17.75 -38.39
CA ALA A 30 9.81 17.61 -38.15
C ALA A 30 10.62 18.10 -39.37
N ALA A 31 10.21 17.72 -40.57
CA ALA A 31 10.82 18.20 -41.81
C ALA A 31 10.66 19.72 -42.01
N GLU A 32 9.49 20.29 -41.66
CA GLU A 32 9.20 21.72 -41.79
C GLU A 32 10.09 22.57 -40.88
N VAL A 33 10.30 22.14 -39.63
CA VAL A 33 11.18 22.85 -38.67
C VAL A 33 12.66 22.56 -38.90
N GLY A 34 12.99 21.67 -39.84
CA GLY A 34 14.36 21.33 -40.22
C GLY A 34 15.05 20.35 -39.28
N LEU A 35 14.30 19.51 -38.56
CA LEU A 35 14.86 18.38 -37.81
C LEU A 35 15.36 17.33 -38.80
N SER A 36 16.62 16.91 -38.64
CA SER A 36 17.13 15.75 -39.34
C SER A 36 16.53 14.46 -38.76
N SER A 37 16.61 13.36 -39.50
CA SER A 37 16.23 12.03 -38.96
C SER A 37 17.02 11.67 -37.71
N GLU A 38 18.26 12.16 -37.57
CA GLU A 38 19.09 11.98 -36.37
C GLU A 38 18.55 12.78 -35.18
N ASP A 39 18.07 14.01 -35.41
CA ASP A 39 17.46 14.81 -34.35
C ASP A 39 16.12 14.21 -33.88
N VAL A 40 15.32 13.67 -34.81
CA VAL A 40 14.09 12.94 -34.46
C VAL A 40 14.41 11.72 -33.62
N ALA A 41 15.43 10.94 -34.00
CA ALA A 41 15.87 9.79 -33.22
C ALA A 41 16.37 10.19 -31.82
N ALA A 42 17.09 11.32 -31.70
CA ALA A 42 17.53 11.82 -30.40
C ALA A 42 16.37 12.28 -29.51
N VAL A 43 15.32 12.90 -30.09
CA VAL A 43 14.10 13.27 -29.36
C VAL A 43 13.35 12.02 -28.89
N GLN A 44 13.23 11.00 -29.73
CA GLN A 44 12.63 9.72 -29.37
C GLN A 44 13.42 8.99 -28.28
N GLN A 45 14.74 8.98 -28.36
CA GLN A 45 15.59 8.42 -27.31
C GLN A 45 15.37 9.16 -25.99
N LYS A 46 15.30 10.49 -26.02
CA LYS A 46 15.03 11.28 -24.81
C LYS A 46 13.63 10.99 -24.25
N ALA A 47 12.63 10.81 -25.10
CA ALA A 47 11.29 10.39 -24.69
C ALA A 47 11.32 9.02 -24.00
N GLN A 48 12.10 8.07 -24.54
CA GLN A 48 12.31 6.75 -23.94
C GLN A 48 13.00 6.86 -22.57
N ASP A 49 14.02 7.69 -22.43
CA ASP A 49 14.69 7.89 -21.14
C ASP A 49 13.72 8.46 -20.08
N HIS A 50 12.83 9.38 -20.48
CA HIS A 50 11.76 9.90 -19.61
C HIS A 50 10.74 8.81 -19.25
N LEU A 51 10.34 7.96 -20.22
CA LEU A 51 9.44 6.84 -19.97
C LEU A 51 10.02 5.85 -18.95
N GLU A 52 11.30 5.48 -19.11
CA GLU A 52 11.99 4.56 -18.21
C GLU A 52 12.10 5.12 -16.79
N ARG A 53 12.47 6.40 -16.63
CA ARG A 53 12.47 7.05 -15.30
C ARG A 53 11.08 7.10 -14.69
N GLY A 54 10.07 7.44 -15.50
CA GLY A 54 8.68 7.48 -15.07
C GLY A 54 8.17 6.15 -14.55
N ARG A 55 8.53 5.04 -15.22
CA ARG A 55 8.24 3.68 -14.78
C ARG A 55 8.94 3.32 -13.49
N ASN A 56 10.23 3.63 -13.39
CA ASN A 56 10.97 3.40 -12.17
C ASN A 56 10.31 4.11 -10.98
N TYR A 57 9.85 5.37 -11.16
CA TYR A 57 9.11 6.07 -10.10
C TYR A 57 7.77 5.41 -9.76
N LEU A 58 7.03 4.88 -10.74
CA LEU A 58 5.80 4.13 -10.47
C LEU A 58 6.07 2.86 -9.66
N ASP A 59 7.15 2.14 -9.95
CA ASP A 59 7.54 0.93 -9.23
C ASP A 59 7.80 1.22 -7.73
N PHE A 60 8.09 2.47 -7.37
CA PHE A 60 8.30 2.93 -6.00
C PHE A 60 7.12 3.74 -5.42
N ASP A 61 5.94 3.75 -6.07
CA ASP A 61 4.75 4.53 -5.68
C ASP A 61 5.01 6.06 -5.55
N CYS A 62 6.05 6.56 -6.24
CA CYS A 62 6.38 7.99 -6.35
C CYS A 62 5.55 8.63 -7.47
N LEU A 63 4.24 8.74 -7.25
CA LEU A 63 3.26 9.08 -8.31
C LEU A 63 3.47 10.48 -8.90
N ASP A 64 3.93 11.46 -8.12
CA ASP A 64 4.13 12.83 -8.59
C ASP A 64 5.34 12.95 -9.53
N GLU A 65 6.46 12.32 -9.16
CA GLU A 65 7.67 12.23 -9.97
C GLU A 65 7.42 11.40 -11.24
N ALA A 66 6.71 10.28 -11.12
CA ALA A 66 6.30 9.46 -12.24
C ALA A 66 5.48 10.26 -13.26
N ILE A 67 4.44 10.97 -12.81
CA ILE A 67 3.60 11.80 -13.67
C ILE A 67 4.42 12.89 -14.34
N THR A 68 5.38 13.50 -13.63
CA THR A 68 6.27 14.52 -14.18
C THR A 68 7.11 13.99 -15.35
N GLU A 69 7.79 12.85 -15.16
CA GLU A 69 8.63 12.23 -16.20
C GLU A 69 7.79 11.72 -17.39
N LEU A 70 6.67 11.04 -17.11
CA LEU A 70 5.78 10.50 -18.14
C LEU A 70 5.08 11.60 -18.97
N THR A 71 4.81 12.76 -18.36
CA THR A 71 4.33 13.94 -19.09
C THR A 71 5.37 14.44 -20.08
N GLN A 72 6.66 14.44 -19.70
CA GLN A 72 7.73 14.78 -20.65
C GLN A 72 7.87 13.73 -21.77
N ALA A 73 7.76 12.44 -21.44
CA ALA A 73 7.80 11.36 -22.42
C ALA A 73 6.69 11.50 -23.48
N THR A 74 5.44 11.73 -23.05
CA THR A 74 4.29 11.92 -23.95
C THR A 74 4.32 13.23 -24.72
N ALA A 75 4.97 14.27 -24.19
CA ALA A 75 5.18 15.52 -24.93
C ALA A 75 6.22 15.36 -26.06
N LEU A 76 7.28 14.57 -25.82
CA LEU A 76 8.36 14.34 -26.79
C LEU A 76 8.01 13.28 -27.84
N ASP A 77 7.23 12.26 -27.46
CA ASP A 77 6.70 11.24 -28.37
C ASP A 77 5.19 11.01 -28.16
N PRO A 78 4.34 11.91 -28.72
CA PRO A 78 2.89 11.93 -28.48
C PRO A 78 2.11 10.79 -29.16
N LEU A 79 2.77 9.95 -29.97
CA LEU A 79 2.18 8.74 -30.54
C LEU A 79 2.70 7.46 -29.89
N ASN A 80 3.58 7.58 -28.89
CA ASN A 80 4.03 6.43 -28.13
C ASN A 80 2.89 5.92 -27.24
N PHE A 81 2.28 4.82 -27.69
CA PHE A 81 1.17 4.20 -26.99
C PHE A 81 1.54 3.78 -25.56
N GLU A 82 2.77 3.30 -25.38
CA GLU A 82 3.27 2.83 -24.09
C GLU A 82 3.44 3.98 -23.09
N SER A 83 3.99 5.13 -23.52
CA SER A 83 4.08 6.34 -22.69
C SER A 83 2.70 6.87 -22.30
N LEU A 84 1.75 6.90 -23.25
CA LEU A 84 0.39 7.35 -22.98
C LEU A 84 -0.34 6.42 -22.01
N GLN A 85 -0.22 5.11 -22.20
CA GLN A 85 -0.82 4.12 -21.32
C GLN A 85 -0.21 4.17 -19.91
N THR A 86 1.11 4.32 -19.81
CA THR A 86 1.81 4.41 -18.52
C THR A 86 1.43 5.70 -17.78
N LEU A 87 1.34 6.84 -18.47
CA LEU A 87 0.87 8.10 -17.87
C LEU A 87 -0.61 8.00 -17.43
N THR A 88 -1.45 7.34 -18.23
CA THR A 88 -2.85 7.08 -17.89
C THR A 88 -2.95 6.32 -16.57
N TYR A 89 -2.16 5.26 -16.42
CA TYR A 89 -2.10 4.45 -15.21
C TYR A 89 -1.62 5.25 -13.99
N ALA A 90 -0.60 6.09 -14.16
CA ALA A 90 -0.08 6.93 -13.08
C ALA A 90 -1.18 7.87 -12.51
N TYR A 91 -1.96 8.51 -13.37
CA TYR A 91 -3.08 9.36 -12.95
C TYR A 91 -4.22 8.56 -12.31
N ASP A 92 -4.55 7.37 -12.83
CA ASP A 92 -5.57 6.51 -12.21
C ASP A 92 -5.15 6.05 -10.80
N GLN A 93 -3.89 5.65 -10.61
CA GLN A 93 -3.37 5.26 -9.30
C GLN A 93 -3.41 6.43 -8.31
N ARG A 94 -2.97 7.62 -8.74
CA ARG A 94 -3.02 8.82 -7.89
C ARG A 94 -4.44 9.23 -7.55
N TYR A 95 -5.37 9.12 -8.51
CA TYR A 95 -6.80 9.26 -8.24
C TYR A 95 -7.29 8.20 -7.25
N GLY A 96 -6.87 6.94 -7.39
CA GLY A 96 -7.20 5.85 -6.47
C GLY A 96 -6.87 6.20 -5.02
N LYS A 97 -5.67 6.75 -4.79
CA LYS A 97 -5.11 7.11 -3.48
C LYS A 97 -5.68 8.40 -2.88
N HIS A 98 -5.82 9.45 -3.69
CA HIS A 98 -6.16 10.80 -3.19
C HIS A 98 -7.56 11.29 -3.58
N LYS A 99 -8.24 10.59 -4.50
CA LYS A 99 -9.57 10.94 -5.03
C LYS A 99 -9.67 12.34 -5.65
N HIS A 100 -8.56 12.89 -6.14
CA HIS A 100 -8.54 14.18 -6.83
C HIS A 100 -9.21 14.10 -8.21
N ILE A 101 -10.23 14.92 -8.46
CA ILE A 101 -11.05 14.86 -9.67
C ILE A 101 -10.23 15.19 -10.93
N GLU A 102 -9.23 16.05 -10.80
CA GLU A 102 -8.32 16.43 -11.88
C GLU A 102 -7.58 15.20 -12.42
N ASP A 103 -7.10 14.31 -11.54
CA ASP A 103 -6.39 13.09 -11.92
C ASP A 103 -7.32 12.12 -12.67
N LYS A 104 -8.56 11.97 -12.19
CA LYS A 104 -9.61 11.22 -12.90
C LYS A 104 -9.84 11.76 -14.31
N GLN A 105 -9.94 13.08 -14.45
CA GLN A 105 -10.16 13.72 -15.75
C GLN A 105 -8.98 13.50 -16.71
N GLN A 106 -7.75 13.61 -16.21
CA GLN A 106 -6.54 13.34 -16.99
C GLN A 106 -6.45 11.88 -17.43
N ALA A 107 -6.70 10.93 -16.53
CA ALA A 107 -6.72 9.50 -16.86
C ALA A 107 -7.75 9.18 -17.96
N ILE A 108 -8.97 9.72 -17.88
CA ILE A 108 -9.99 9.54 -18.93
C ILE A 108 -9.53 10.14 -20.27
N ALA A 109 -8.97 11.35 -20.26
CA ALA A 109 -8.53 12.02 -21.48
C ALA A 109 -7.42 11.23 -22.19
N LEU A 110 -6.44 10.74 -21.44
CA LEU A 110 -5.34 9.94 -21.96
C LEU A 110 -5.80 8.54 -22.41
N ALA A 111 -6.74 7.92 -21.70
CA ALA A 111 -7.34 6.65 -22.13
C ALA A 111 -8.09 6.80 -23.46
N LYS A 112 -8.83 7.91 -23.66
CA LYS A 112 -9.47 8.22 -24.95
C LYS A 112 -8.42 8.37 -26.06
N ARG A 113 -7.29 9.01 -25.76
CA ARG A 113 -6.16 9.11 -26.68
C ARG A 113 -5.56 7.73 -27.03
N CYS A 114 -5.48 6.81 -26.07
CA CYS A 114 -5.04 5.44 -26.31
C CYS A 114 -5.99 4.70 -27.29
N LEU A 115 -7.31 4.95 -27.21
CA LEU A 115 -8.29 4.38 -28.14
C LEU A 115 -8.19 4.95 -29.55
N GLU A 116 -7.81 6.22 -29.69
CA GLU A 116 -7.57 6.80 -31.00
C GLU A 116 -6.39 6.13 -31.72
N LEU A 117 -5.34 5.76 -30.97
CA LEU A 117 -4.18 5.05 -31.51
C LEU A 117 -4.44 3.55 -31.72
N ASN A 118 -5.18 2.93 -30.79
CA ASN A 118 -5.54 1.52 -30.84
C ASN A 118 -7.02 1.35 -30.46
N PRO A 119 -7.94 1.36 -31.44
CA PRO A 119 -9.38 1.24 -31.19
C PRO A 119 -9.81 -0.09 -30.54
N SER A 120 -8.96 -1.11 -30.57
CA SER A 120 -9.16 -2.41 -29.92
C SER A 120 -8.55 -2.47 -28.51
N ASN A 121 -8.09 -1.36 -27.94
CA ASN A 121 -7.57 -1.33 -26.58
C ASN A 121 -8.71 -1.47 -25.55
N GLU A 122 -8.99 -2.70 -25.16
CA GLU A 122 -10.02 -3.04 -24.17
C GLU A 122 -9.74 -2.37 -22.81
N ASP A 123 -8.47 -2.28 -22.38
CA ASP A 123 -8.08 -1.67 -21.10
C ASP A 123 -8.50 -0.21 -21.03
N ALA A 124 -8.30 0.54 -22.11
CA ALA A 124 -8.69 1.95 -22.17
C ALA A 124 -10.22 2.13 -22.15
N VAL A 125 -10.98 1.27 -22.85
CA VAL A 125 -12.47 1.30 -22.79
C VAL A 125 -12.95 1.02 -21.37
N MET A 126 -12.40 -0.02 -20.74
CA MET A 126 -12.77 -0.41 -19.38
C MET A 126 -12.44 0.68 -18.36
N LEU A 127 -11.24 1.27 -18.45
CA LEU A 127 -10.83 2.35 -17.55
C LEU A 127 -11.75 3.56 -17.66
N ILE A 128 -12.07 3.99 -18.89
CA ILE A 128 -13.00 5.11 -19.12
C ILE A 128 -14.35 4.78 -18.48
N SER A 129 -14.89 3.58 -18.75
CA SER A 129 -16.16 3.16 -18.16
C SER A 129 -16.11 3.15 -16.63
N ALA A 130 -15.05 2.60 -16.05
CA ALA A 130 -14.87 2.51 -14.61
C ALA A 130 -14.75 3.88 -13.94
N LEU A 131 -14.05 4.83 -14.58
CA LEU A 131 -13.90 6.19 -14.09
C LEU A 131 -15.16 7.03 -14.30
N GLU A 132 -15.82 6.96 -15.47
CA GLU A 132 -17.02 7.75 -15.77
C GLU A 132 -18.25 7.29 -14.96
N HIS A 133 -18.35 5.99 -14.63
CA HIS A 133 -19.52 5.42 -13.95
C HIS A 133 -19.31 5.06 -12.48
N GLU A 134 -18.20 5.48 -11.86
CA GLU A 134 -17.86 5.15 -10.45
C GLU A 134 -18.05 3.66 -10.13
N VAL A 135 -17.48 2.81 -10.99
CA VAL A 135 -17.48 1.37 -10.77
C VAL A 135 -16.43 1.03 -9.69
N SER A 136 -16.83 0.24 -8.69
CA SER A 136 -16.06 -0.12 -7.49
C SER A 136 -14.63 -0.58 -7.79
N GLY A 137 -13.65 -0.13 -6.99
CA GLY A 137 -12.20 -0.30 -7.22
C GLY A 137 -11.71 -1.74 -7.43
N ARG A 138 -12.45 -2.76 -6.95
CA ARG A 138 -12.12 -4.18 -7.12
C ARG A 138 -12.21 -4.68 -8.57
N GLN A 139 -13.04 -4.05 -9.41
CA GLN A 139 -13.03 -4.30 -10.86
C GLN A 139 -11.88 -3.58 -11.58
N ARG A 140 -11.14 -2.67 -10.93
CA ARG A 140 -9.98 -2.00 -11.53
C ARG A 140 -8.68 -2.77 -11.27
N LEU A 141 -8.49 -3.30 -10.06
CA LEU A 141 -7.27 -4.03 -9.67
C LEU A 141 -7.10 -5.37 -10.39
N LEU A 142 -8.18 -6.13 -10.56
CA LEU A 142 -8.18 -7.43 -11.23
C LEU A 142 -7.78 -7.37 -12.72
N TRP A 143 -7.84 -6.19 -13.36
CA TRP A 143 -7.57 -6.04 -14.79
C TRP A 143 -6.24 -5.34 -15.10
N PHE A 144 -5.80 -4.37 -14.29
CA PHE A 144 -4.46 -3.80 -14.47
C PHE A 144 -3.31 -4.69 -13.99
N GLY A 145 -3.57 -5.67 -13.11
CA GLY A 145 -2.61 -6.74 -12.83
C GLY A 145 -2.25 -7.57 -14.07
N LEU A 146 -3.15 -7.66 -15.05
CA LEU A 146 -2.93 -8.32 -16.34
C LEU A 146 -2.22 -7.41 -17.37
N ALA A 147 -2.53 -6.11 -17.36
CA ALA A 147 -1.87 -5.13 -18.23
C ALA A 147 -0.41 -4.83 -17.79
N GLY A 148 -0.15 -4.78 -16.48
CA GLY A 148 1.22 -4.67 -15.93
C GLY A 148 2.11 -5.85 -16.32
N LEU A 149 1.53 -7.06 -16.42
CA LEU A 149 2.20 -8.28 -16.88
C LEU A 149 2.47 -8.31 -18.40
N LEU A 150 1.77 -7.52 -19.21
CA LEU A 150 1.99 -7.46 -20.67
C LEU A 150 2.97 -6.33 -21.08
N LEU A 151 3.15 -5.31 -20.23
CA LEU A 151 4.15 -4.26 -20.43
C LEU A 151 5.56 -4.70 -19.96
N LEU A 152 5.64 -5.72 -19.11
CA LEU A 152 6.88 -6.40 -18.73
C LEU A 152 7.17 -7.54 -19.72
N GLY A 153 7.76 -7.18 -20.87
CA GLY A 153 8.52 -8.04 -21.80
C GLY A 153 8.22 -9.55 -21.80
N GLY A 154 7.63 -10.03 -22.90
CA GLY A 154 7.25 -11.44 -23.11
C GLY A 154 8.23 -12.49 -22.56
N LEU A 155 7.81 -13.16 -21.49
CA LEU A 155 8.27 -14.49 -21.11
C LEU A 155 7.06 -15.42 -21.09
N LYS A 156 7.14 -16.54 -21.81
CA LYS A 156 6.12 -17.59 -21.76
C LYS A 156 6.06 -18.18 -20.35
N PHE A 157 5.14 -17.71 -19.53
CA PHE A 157 4.82 -18.34 -18.26
C PHE A 157 3.73 -19.40 -18.48
N THR A 158 4.15 -20.65 -18.65
CA THR A 158 3.25 -21.77 -18.49
C THR A 158 2.92 -21.94 -17.01
N VAL A 159 1.65 -22.15 -16.72
CA VAL A 159 1.06 -22.51 -15.42
C VAL A 159 1.89 -23.61 -14.72
N ASP A 160 2.82 -23.22 -13.86
CA ASP A 160 3.60 -24.17 -13.02
C ASP A 160 4.11 -23.55 -11.70
N THR A 161 3.70 -22.33 -11.32
CA THR A 161 4.23 -21.64 -10.13
C THR A 161 3.48 -21.89 -8.82
N ILE A 162 2.34 -22.58 -8.83
CA ILE A 162 1.56 -22.82 -7.61
C ILE A 162 2.14 -23.98 -6.78
N VAL A 163 3.02 -24.82 -7.33
CA VAL A 163 3.56 -26.00 -6.61
C VAL A 163 4.95 -25.73 -5.97
N LYS A 164 5.76 -24.83 -6.53
CA LYS A 164 7.18 -24.67 -6.13
C LYS A 164 7.44 -23.86 -4.84
N ARG A 165 6.47 -23.11 -4.33
CA ARG A 165 6.64 -22.36 -3.06
C ARG A 165 6.71 -23.28 -1.83
N SER A 166 6.13 -24.48 -1.92
CA SER A 166 6.16 -25.46 -0.82
C SER A 166 7.52 -26.19 -0.67
N GLU A 167 8.24 -26.40 -1.77
CA GLU A 167 9.51 -27.14 -1.76
C GLU A 167 10.72 -26.28 -1.34
N ILE A 168 10.71 -24.97 -1.63
CA ILE A 168 11.81 -24.06 -1.24
C ILE A 168 11.88 -23.88 0.29
N ARG A 169 10.76 -23.99 1.02
CA ARG A 169 10.73 -23.88 2.48
C ARG A 169 11.26 -25.12 3.20
N GLN A 170 11.21 -26.31 2.58
CA GLN A 170 11.82 -27.52 3.13
C GLN A 170 13.35 -27.54 2.99
N LEU A 171 13.89 -26.95 1.92
CA LEU A 171 15.33 -26.98 1.66
C LEU A 171 16.16 -26.06 2.57
N THR A 172 15.54 -25.05 3.18
CA THR A 172 16.21 -24.15 4.15
C THR A 172 16.30 -24.75 5.56
N GLN A 173 15.62 -25.88 5.83
CA GLN A 173 15.54 -26.47 7.16
C GLN A 173 16.62 -27.55 7.43
N ASP A 174 17.26 -28.09 6.38
CA ASP A 174 18.30 -29.12 6.50
C ASP A 174 19.72 -28.56 6.74
N ALA A 175 19.88 -27.24 6.83
CA ALA A 175 21.19 -26.59 6.95
C ALA A 175 21.41 -25.85 8.28
N VAL A 176 21.06 -26.44 9.43
CA VAL A 176 21.59 -25.99 10.73
C VAL A 176 21.95 -27.16 11.64
N LEU A 177 23.18 -27.09 12.15
CA LEU A 177 23.99 -28.06 12.87
C LEU A 177 23.32 -28.83 14.03
N GLU A 178 23.68 -30.11 14.14
CA GLU A 178 23.44 -30.99 15.28
C GLU A 178 23.88 -30.37 16.61
N VAL A 179 22.94 -30.22 17.56
CA VAL A 179 23.25 -30.16 19.00
C VAL A 179 22.31 -31.10 19.76
N THR A 180 22.91 -31.88 20.64
CA THR A 180 22.33 -32.99 21.43
C THR A 180 21.25 -32.51 22.42
N PRO A 181 20.21 -33.31 22.74
CA PRO A 181 19.04 -32.85 23.47
C PRO A 181 19.27 -32.76 24.99
N GLY A 182 18.90 -31.62 25.57
CA GLY A 182 18.64 -31.42 26.99
C GLY A 182 17.17 -31.08 27.22
N GLN A 183 16.53 -31.82 28.13
CA GLN A 183 15.11 -31.82 28.51
C GLN A 183 14.50 -30.42 28.75
N PRO A 184 13.32 -30.09 28.20
CA PRO A 184 12.62 -28.83 28.48
C PRO A 184 11.80 -28.89 29.77
N SER A 185 11.89 -27.84 30.59
CA SER A 185 10.95 -27.55 31.66
C SER A 185 9.88 -26.61 31.10
N SER A 186 8.66 -27.12 30.95
CA SER A 186 7.47 -26.36 30.57
C SER A 186 6.98 -25.54 31.76
N GLN A 187 7.03 -24.22 31.62
CA GLN A 187 6.21 -23.29 32.41
C GLN A 187 5.50 -22.35 31.43
N THR A 188 4.24 -22.66 31.20
CA THR A 188 3.25 -21.76 30.62
C THR A 188 3.05 -20.59 31.60
N PRO A 189 3.18 -19.31 31.19
CA PRO A 189 2.72 -18.21 32.01
C PRO A 189 1.20 -18.19 32.00
N ASP A 190 0.61 -18.32 33.19
CA ASP A 190 -0.82 -18.16 33.42
C ASP A 190 -1.31 -16.78 32.97
N ARG A 191 -2.33 -16.77 32.09
CA ARG A 191 -3.11 -15.59 31.72
C ARG A 191 -3.93 -15.12 32.93
N PRO A 192 -3.87 -13.83 33.33
CA PRO A 192 -4.83 -13.30 34.28
C PRO A 192 -6.24 -13.34 33.70
N SER A 193 -7.16 -13.91 34.47
CA SER A 193 -8.59 -14.00 34.16
C SER A 193 -9.17 -12.62 33.84
N ALA A 194 -9.93 -12.54 32.75
CA ALA A 194 -10.60 -11.33 32.28
C ALA A 194 -11.44 -10.69 33.39
N ALA A 195 -11.12 -9.44 33.72
CA ALA A 195 -12.00 -8.58 34.49
C ALA A 195 -13.17 -8.11 33.60
N PRO A 196 -14.38 -7.96 34.15
CA PRO A 196 -15.57 -7.62 33.37
C PRO A 196 -15.53 -6.16 32.88
N ASN A 197 -15.93 -5.98 31.61
CA ASN A 197 -16.25 -4.72 30.94
C ASN A 197 -16.79 -3.65 31.90
N THR A 198 -15.92 -2.74 32.33
CA THR A 198 -16.32 -1.47 32.92
C THR A 198 -15.20 -0.46 32.68
N ALA A 199 -15.57 0.71 32.14
CA ALA A 199 -14.72 1.84 31.72
C ALA A 199 -14.09 1.71 30.32
N ALA A 200 -14.94 1.79 29.29
CA ALA A 200 -14.60 2.67 28.18
C ALA A 200 -14.51 4.09 28.78
N GLU A 201 -13.29 4.57 29.03
CA GLU A 201 -13.11 6.01 29.22
C GLU A 201 -13.47 6.67 27.89
N ASP A 202 -14.42 7.61 27.94
CA ASP A 202 -14.78 8.49 26.82
C ASP A 202 -13.50 9.20 26.32
N ILE A 203 -12.91 8.69 25.24
CA ILE A 203 -11.79 9.34 24.57
C ILE A 203 -12.39 10.34 23.58
N ALA A 204 -12.71 11.53 24.10
CA ALA A 204 -13.07 12.67 23.27
C ALA A 204 -11.86 13.13 22.47
N ILE A 205 -11.79 12.74 21.19
CA ILE A 205 -10.95 13.42 20.20
C ILE A 205 -11.62 14.78 19.94
N ASP A 206 -11.03 15.84 20.47
CA ASP A 206 -11.53 17.22 20.39
C ASP A 206 -11.33 17.76 18.95
N THR A 207 -12.26 17.43 18.06
CA THR A 207 -12.33 18.04 16.73
C THR A 207 -13.13 19.33 16.84
N PRO A 208 -12.57 20.51 16.50
CA PRO A 208 -13.29 21.78 16.57
C PRO A 208 -14.29 21.88 15.41
N GLY A 209 -15.46 21.27 15.60
CA GLY A 209 -16.61 21.37 14.71
C GLY A 209 -17.88 21.44 15.54
N THR A 210 -18.81 22.32 15.17
CA THR A 210 -20.13 22.48 15.83
C THR A 210 -21.09 21.31 15.59
N GLY A 211 -20.56 20.12 15.32
CA GLY A 211 -21.31 18.92 14.99
C GLY A 211 -21.78 18.17 16.23
N THR A 212 -22.78 17.32 16.05
CA THR A 212 -23.19 16.34 17.08
C THR A 212 -22.60 14.99 16.72
N ALA A 213 -21.82 14.43 17.63
CA ALA A 213 -21.24 13.11 17.52
C ALA A 213 -22.17 12.07 18.16
N VAL A 214 -22.35 10.93 17.50
CA VAL A 214 -23.18 9.81 17.97
C VAL A 214 -22.40 8.51 17.84
N ASP A 215 -22.30 7.73 18.91
CA ASP A 215 -21.70 6.40 18.85
C ASP A 215 -22.62 5.43 18.10
N ILE A 216 -22.03 4.66 17.19
CA ILE A 216 -22.77 3.70 16.37
C ILE A 216 -22.37 2.28 16.82
N PRO A 217 -23.33 1.41 17.15
CA PRO A 217 -23.03 0.01 17.43
C PRO A 217 -22.50 -0.71 16.18
N ILE A 218 -21.62 -1.69 16.42
CA ILE A 218 -21.06 -2.57 15.41
C ILE A 218 -21.40 -4.01 15.73
N SER A 219 -21.76 -4.78 14.70
CA SER A 219 -21.89 -6.22 14.76
C SER A 219 -20.93 -6.91 13.80
N PHE A 220 -20.27 -7.97 14.30
CA PHE A 220 -19.44 -8.89 13.53
C PHE A 220 -19.52 -10.26 14.22
N ASP A 221 -19.72 -11.32 13.44
CA ASP A 221 -19.80 -12.69 13.96
C ASP A 221 -19.10 -13.66 13.00
N GLN A 222 -17.84 -13.98 13.31
CA GLN A 222 -17.04 -14.94 12.57
C GLN A 222 -16.18 -15.74 13.56
N PRO A 223 -16.24 -17.08 13.57
CA PRO A 223 -15.34 -17.87 14.41
C PRO A 223 -13.87 -17.66 14.06
N GLY A 224 -13.01 -17.56 15.08
CA GLY A 224 -11.54 -17.44 14.92
C GLY A 224 -11.02 -16.02 14.68
N VAL A 225 -11.88 -15.09 14.29
CA VAL A 225 -11.53 -13.68 14.12
C VAL A 225 -12.42 -12.83 15.01
N VAL A 226 -11.83 -11.93 15.78
CA VAL A 226 -12.58 -10.95 16.56
C VAL A 226 -12.30 -9.56 16.02
N ILE A 227 -13.35 -8.79 15.76
CA ILE A 227 -13.23 -7.36 15.47
C ILE A 227 -13.60 -6.57 16.72
N GLU A 228 -12.62 -5.84 17.26
CA GLU A 228 -12.82 -4.97 18.41
C GLU A 228 -12.83 -3.50 17.95
N PRO A 229 -13.97 -2.78 18.05
CA PRO A 229 -14.00 -1.36 17.74
C PRO A 229 -13.34 -0.55 18.84
N ARG A 230 -12.36 0.29 18.47
CA ARG A 230 -11.77 1.32 19.34
C ARG A 230 -12.49 2.66 19.21
N LEU A 231 -13.04 2.95 18.03
CA LEU A 231 -13.88 4.10 17.75
C LEU A 231 -14.96 3.67 16.75
N SER A 232 -16.21 4.06 17.00
CA SER A 232 -17.30 3.94 16.03
C SER A 232 -18.25 5.10 16.21
N ARG A 233 -18.14 6.08 15.32
CA ARG A 233 -18.76 7.39 15.56
C ARG A 233 -19.28 8.01 14.27
N LEU A 234 -20.48 8.56 14.35
CA LEU A 234 -21.09 9.39 13.33
C LEU A 234 -20.94 10.86 13.71
N ASP A 235 -20.15 11.60 12.96
CA ASP A 235 -19.95 13.03 13.10
C ASP A 235 -20.87 13.79 12.11
N ASN A 236 -21.85 14.53 12.64
CA ASN A 236 -22.80 15.30 11.83
C ASN A 236 -22.37 16.77 11.71
N TYR A 237 -22.08 17.22 10.50
CA TYR A 237 -21.80 18.62 10.17
C TYR A 237 -23.00 19.25 9.45
N THR A 238 -22.98 20.58 9.29
CA THR A 238 -24.09 21.35 8.71
C THR A 238 -24.59 20.79 7.37
N ASP A 239 -23.67 20.34 6.51
CA ASP A 239 -23.97 19.95 5.11
C ASP A 239 -23.62 18.46 4.80
N SER A 240 -23.14 17.71 5.79
CA SER A 240 -22.64 16.35 5.58
C SER A 240 -22.45 15.58 6.89
N SER A 241 -22.60 14.27 6.84
CA SER A 241 -22.22 13.39 7.95
C SER A 241 -21.13 12.41 7.53
N TYR A 242 -20.23 12.12 8.45
CA TYR A 242 -19.14 11.18 8.25
C TYR A 242 -19.17 10.15 9.37
N TYR A 243 -19.12 8.88 8.98
CA TYR A 243 -18.90 7.79 9.91
C TYR A 243 -17.42 7.43 9.93
N THR A 244 -16.88 7.26 11.13
CA THR A 244 -15.50 6.82 11.36
C THR A 244 -15.51 5.55 12.22
N LEU A 245 -14.79 4.55 11.75
CA LEU A 245 -14.48 3.33 12.48
C LEU A 245 -12.97 3.17 12.60
N GLN A 246 -12.48 3.01 13.82
CA GLN A 246 -11.14 2.49 14.09
C GLN A 246 -11.30 1.11 14.71
N GLY A 247 -10.96 0.07 13.96
CA GLY A 247 -11.12 -1.32 14.38
C GLY A 247 -9.78 -2.01 14.60
N VAL A 248 -9.82 -3.08 15.38
CA VAL A 248 -8.72 -4.03 15.53
C VAL A 248 -9.22 -5.41 15.16
N VAL A 249 -8.54 -6.07 14.22
CA VAL A 249 -8.66 -7.50 13.99
C VAL A 249 -7.77 -8.20 15.01
N LEU A 250 -8.36 -9.05 15.84
CA LEU A 250 -7.65 -9.95 16.75
C LEU A 250 -7.75 -11.37 16.19
N ASN A 251 -6.60 -12.01 15.99
CA ASN A 251 -6.56 -13.40 15.56
C ASN A 251 -6.67 -14.33 16.79
N ASP A 252 -7.87 -14.86 17.03
CA ASP A 252 -8.16 -15.81 18.12
C ASP A 252 -8.26 -17.26 17.59
N SER A 253 -7.75 -17.50 16.37
CA SER A 253 -7.73 -18.81 15.73
C SER A 253 -6.41 -19.56 15.96
N ASP A 254 -6.30 -20.76 15.38
CA ASP A 254 -5.05 -21.52 15.26
C ASP A 254 -4.42 -21.39 13.86
N GLN A 255 -4.88 -20.41 13.06
CA GLN A 255 -4.36 -20.10 11.74
C GLN A 255 -3.55 -18.79 11.78
N GLU A 256 -2.62 -18.64 10.85
CA GLU A 256 -2.06 -17.35 10.45
C GLU A 256 -2.97 -16.72 9.39
N ILE A 257 -3.16 -15.41 9.45
CA ILE A 257 -3.99 -14.66 8.50
C ILE A 257 -3.07 -13.77 7.67
N ASP A 258 -3.04 -13.99 6.36
CA ASP A 258 -2.22 -13.22 5.41
C ASP A 258 -3.02 -12.06 4.77
N SER A 259 -4.34 -12.22 4.62
CA SER A 259 -5.23 -11.15 4.19
C SER A 259 -6.65 -11.36 4.70
N LEU A 260 -7.38 -10.26 4.90
CA LEU A 260 -8.75 -10.26 5.41
C LEU A 260 -9.52 -9.09 4.83
N GLN A 261 -10.61 -9.39 4.13
CA GLN A 261 -11.49 -8.39 3.55
C GLN A 261 -12.88 -8.43 4.18
N LEU A 262 -13.38 -7.24 4.49
CA LEU A 262 -14.69 -7.01 5.08
C LEU A 262 -15.61 -6.30 4.09
N GLN A 263 -16.87 -6.72 4.06
CA GLN A 263 -17.98 -5.92 3.58
C GLN A 263 -18.62 -5.20 4.76
N ILE A 264 -18.88 -3.91 4.59
CA ILE A 264 -19.51 -3.05 5.58
C ILE A 264 -20.92 -2.71 5.10
N GLU A 265 -21.93 -3.08 5.90
CA GLU A 265 -23.33 -2.67 5.71
C GLU A 265 -23.65 -1.54 6.69
N TYR A 266 -24.12 -0.41 6.15
CA TYR A 266 -24.58 0.73 6.93
C TYR A 266 -26.10 0.66 7.03
N LEU A 267 -26.63 0.56 8.24
CA LEU A 267 -28.06 0.33 8.47
C LEU A 267 -28.72 1.53 9.16
N ASN A 268 -29.93 1.87 8.72
CA ASN A 268 -30.77 2.81 9.43
C ASN A 268 -31.52 2.14 10.60
N LYS A 269 -32.30 2.94 11.34
CA LYS A 269 -33.06 2.48 12.52
C LYS A 269 -34.06 1.35 12.24
N ASP A 270 -34.48 1.19 10.98
CA ASP A 270 -35.43 0.16 10.55
C ASP A 270 -34.67 -1.13 10.12
N GLY A 271 -33.35 -1.14 10.24
CA GLY A 271 -32.47 -2.24 9.81
C GLY A 271 -32.30 -2.32 8.29
N VAL A 272 -32.64 -1.25 7.56
CA VAL A 272 -32.51 -1.18 6.11
C VAL A 272 -31.13 -0.65 5.75
N GLU A 273 -30.47 -1.34 4.83
CA GLU A 273 -29.22 -0.90 4.24
C GLU A 273 -29.39 0.45 3.53
N ILE A 274 -28.60 1.44 3.96
CA ILE A 274 -28.56 2.78 3.36
C ILE A 274 -27.29 3.00 2.53
N ALA A 275 -26.25 2.19 2.77
CA ALA A 275 -25.05 2.12 1.96
C ALA A 275 -24.31 0.79 2.23
N THR A 276 -23.41 0.45 1.32
CA THR A 276 -22.41 -0.60 1.52
C THR A 276 -21.04 -0.12 1.09
N ASP A 277 -20.01 -0.71 1.69
CA ASP A 277 -18.62 -0.51 1.31
C ASP A 277 -17.82 -1.80 1.53
N SER A 278 -16.56 -1.79 1.13
CA SER A 278 -15.62 -2.89 1.39
C SER A 278 -14.25 -2.33 1.76
N THR A 279 -13.59 -2.97 2.72
CA THR A 279 -12.22 -2.63 3.11
C THR A 279 -11.37 -3.87 3.28
N ASP A 280 -10.09 -3.75 2.94
CA ASP A 280 -9.08 -4.74 3.29
C ASP A 280 -8.63 -4.43 4.72
N ALA A 281 -9.18 -5.18 5.68
CA ALA A 281 -8.84 -5.01 7.08
C ALA A 281 -7.46 -5.59 7.41
N ILE A 282 -6.96 -6.51 6.57
CA ILE A 282 -5.56 -6.91 6.46
C ILE A 282 -5.28 -7.03 4.96
N ALA A 283 -4.39 -6.21 4.41
CA ALA A 283 -4.04 -6.22 2.98
C ALA A 283 -2.97 -7.29 2.67
N GLU A 284 -2.90 -7.74 1.41
CA GLU A 284 -1.95 -8.79 0.97
C GLU A 284 -0.47 -8.44 1.17
N ASN A 285 -0.16 -7.15 1.28
CA ASN A 285 1.19 -6.63 1.50
C ASN A 285 1.48 -6.29 2.98
N ASP A 286 0.50 -6.46 3.87
CA ASP A 286 0.73 -6.34 5.30
C ASP A 286 1.55 -7.53 5.83
N ALA A 287 1.92 -7.45 7.11
CA ALA A 287 2.60 -8.54 7.78
C ALA A 287 1.58 -9.60 8.22
N THR A 288 1.96 -10.87 8.15
CA THR A 288 1.13 -11.99 8.58
C THR A 288 0.71 -11.84 10.04
N VAL A 289 -0.59 -11.98 10.31
CA VAL A 289 -1.20 -11.89 11.63
C VAL A 289 -1.29 -13.29 12.25
N ARG A 290 -0.45 -13.57 13.25
CA ARG A 290 -0.37 -14.87 13.93
C ARG A 290 -1.43 -14.99 15.03
N PRO A 291 -1.71 -16.21 15.54
CA PRO A 291 -2.54 -16.39 16.72
C PRO A 291 -2.11 -15.50 17.89
N GLY A 292 -3.05 -14.71 18.42
CA GLY A 292 -2.83 -13.74 19.50
C GLY A 292 -2.38 -12.35 19.06
N ASP A 293 -2.08 -12.14 17.78
CA ASP A 293 -1.76 -10.82 17.24
C ASP A 293 -3.00 -9.95 17.04
N SER A 294 -2.72 -8.66 16.90
CA SER A 294 -3.67 -7.63 16.51
C SER A 294 -3.22 -6.94 15.22
N HIS A 295 -4.18 -6.52 14.40
CA HIS A 295 -3.94 -5.66 13.24
C HIS A 295 -5.01 -4.56 13.21
N ALA A 296 -4.57 -3.31 13.05
CA ALA A 296 -5.47 -2.16 13.07
C ALA A 296 -5.97 -1.87 11.65
N PHE A 297 -7.22 -1.42 11.55
CA PHE A 297 -7.76 -0.86 10.31
C PHE A 297 -8.63 0.34 10.64
N ASP A 298 -8.71 1.28 9.70
CA ASP A 298 -9.59 2.43 9.82
C ASP A 298 -10.47 2.59 8.58
N LEU A 299 -11.59 3.28 8.78
CA LEU A 299 -12.59 3.53 7.75
C LEU A 299 -13.23 4.89 8.02
N ILE A 300 -13.30 5.71 6.98
CA ILE A 300 -14.03 6.97 7.00
C ILE A 300 -14.96 7.01 5.79
N GLN A 301 -16.26 7.08 6.05
CA GLN A 301 -17.28 7.07 5.02
C GLN A 301 -18.21 8.26 5.16
N LYS A 302 -18.41 9.00 4.05
CA LYS A 302 -19.48 9.98 3.98
C LYS A 302 -20.82 9.24 3.93
N ILE A 303 -21.70 9.51 4.89
CA ILE A 303 -22.95 8.75 5.08
C ILE A 303 -24.11 9.71 5.41
N THR A 304 -25.34 9.21 5.39
CA THR A 304 -26.49 10.01 5.84
C THR A 304 -26.59 10.03 7.37
N PRO A 305 -27.21 11.06 7.98
CA PRO A 305 -27.46 11.09 9.42
C PRO A 305 -28.40 9.99 9.95
N GLU A 306 -28.98 9.18 9.05
CA GLU A 306 -29.92 8.10 9.41
C GLU A 306 -29.21 6.82 9.86
N LEU A 307 -27.88 6.76 9.77
CA LEU A 307 -27.07 5.63 10.24
C LEU A 307 -27.30 5.39 11.74
N THR A 308 -27.61 4.15 12.09
CA THR A 308 -27.78 3.73 13.49
C THR A 308 -27.09 2.43 13.86
N ASP A 309 -26.66 1.63 12.87
CA ASP A 309 -25.96 0.36 13.11
C ASP A 309 -25.03 0.07 11.93
N VAL A 310 -23.89 -0.55 12.22
CA VAL A 310 -22.95 -1.02 11.21
C VAL A 310 -22.74 -2.52 11.37
N ARG A 311 -22.95 -3.27 10.29
CA ARG A 311 -22.65 -4.71 10.26
C ARG A 311 -21.43 -4.95 9.39
N LEU A 312 -20.47 -5.68 9.94
CA LEU A 312 -19.29 -6.13 9.24
C LEU A 312 -19.51 -7.61 8.88
N ASN A 313 -19.22 -7.96 7.63
CA ASN A 313 -19.28 -9.33 7.15
C ASN A 313 -17.92 -9.71 6.55
N LEU A 314 -17.40 -10.88 6.90
CA LEU A 314 -16.21 -11.41 6.27
C LEU A 314 -16.52 -11.84 4.83
N THR A 315 -15.82 -11.27 3.84
CA THR A 315 -15.98 -11.67 2.44
C THR A 315 -14.90 -12.62 1.97
N THR A 316 -13.66 -12.38 2.41
CA THR A 316 -12.49 -13.15 1.98
C THR A 316 -11.49 -13.17 3.12
N ILE A 317 -10.89 -14.33 3.36
CA ILE A 317 -9.78 -14.50 4.29
C ILE A 317 -8.80 -15.48 3.67
N ASP A 318 -7.51 -15.14 3.72
CA ASP A 318 -6.43 -16.05 3.35
C ASP A 318 -5.74 -16.51 4.63
N GLU A 319 -5.83 -17.82 4.90
CA GLU A 319 -5.36 -18.43 6.14
C GLU A 319 -4.45 -19.62 5.84
N VAL A 320 -3.40 -19.75 6.66
CA VAL A 320 -2.54 -20.93 6.66
C VAL A 320 -2.40 -21.48 8.07
N PRO A 321 -2.28 -22.81 8.27
CA PRO A 321 -2.12 -23.38 9.60
C PRO A 321 -0.91 -22.81 10.33
N ALA A 322 -1.12 -22.31 11.54
CA ALA A 322 -0.03 -21.81 12.35
C ALA A 322 0.92 -22.96 12.72
N PRO A 323 2.24 -22.75 12.69
CA PRO A 323 3.17 -23.76 13.19
C PRO A 323 2.92 -24.01 14.68
N PRO A 324 3.12 -25.26 15.16
CA PRO A 324 2.83 -25.60 16.55
C PRO A 324 3.69 -24.84 17.55
N ASN A 325 4.85 -24.33 17.11
CA ASN A 325 5.73 -23.48 17.89
C ASN A 325 6.38 -22.45 16.96
N TYR A 326 6.36 -21.19 17.38
CA TYR A 326 7.16 -20.15 16.75
C TYR A 326 8.58 -20.16 17.28
N ALA A 327 9.56 -19.95 16.39
CA ALA A 327 10.90 -19.61 16.82
C ALA A 327 10.85 -18.32 17.65
N GLN A 328 11.70 -18.24 18.68
CA GLN A 328 11.80 -17.01 19.47
C GLN A 328 12.32 -15.89 18.57
N ALA A 329 11.52 -14.83 18.41
CA ALA A 329 11.87 -13.66 17.63
C ALA A 329 13.07 -12.94 18.27
N PRO A 330 14.20 -12.77 17.55
CA PRO A 330 15.34 -11.99 18.06
C PRO A 330 14.92 -10.55 18.36
N PRO A 331 15.32 -9.97 19.50
CA PRO A 331 15.01 -8.58 19.80
C PRO A 331 15.75 -7.64 18.84
N ILE A 332 15.08 -6.57 18.45
CA ILE A 332 15.66 -5.46 17.69
C ILE A 332 15.96 -4.33 18.68
N ASP A 333 17.23 -3.99 18.82
CA ASP A 333 17.64 -2.82 19.59
C ASP A 333 17.24 -1.54 18.83
N TYR A 334 16.78 -0.54 19.58
CA TYR A 334 16.40 0.75 19.02
C TYR A 334 16.86 1.91 19.92
N THR A 335 16.99 3.08 19.31
CA THR A 335 17.31 4.33 20.01
C THR A 335 16.18 5.34 19.88
N TRP A 336 16.18 6.39 20.71
CA TRP A 336 15.20 7.47 20.62
C TRP A 336 15.86 8.72 20.07
N SER A 337 15.25 9.36 19.08
CA SER A 337 15.73 10.67 18.58
C SER A 337 15.36 11.83 19.50
N PHE A 338 14.54 11.56 20.53
CA PHE A 338 14.06 12.50 21.53
C PHE A 338 14.05 11.84 22.92
N GLN A 339 13.68 12.59 23.96
CA GLN A 339 13.54 12.01 25.30
C GLN A 339 12.33 11.06 25.35
N GLN A 340 12.58 9.78 25.64
CA GLN A 340 11.53 8.76 25.74
C GLN A 340 10.38 9.22 26.67
N PRO A 341 9.11 9.20 26.20
CA PRO A 341 7.94 9.44 27.04
C PRO A 341 7.82 8.34 28.10
N THR A 342 7.55 8.72 29.35
CA THR A 342 7.51 7.74 30.47
C THR A 342 6.37 6.73 30.34
N GLN A 343 5.31 7.07 29.61
CA GLN A 343 4.13 6.24 29.40
C GLN A 343 4.29 5.26 28.23
N VAL A 344 5.22 5.51 27.30
CA VAL A 344 5.39 4.68 26.10
C VAL A 344 6.53 3.70 26.31
N LYS A 345 6.18 2.41 26.38
CA LYS A 345 7.12 1.30 26.47
C LYS A 345 6.69 0.22 25.49
N PHE A 346 7.62 -0.23 24.65
CA PHE A 346 7.37 -1.32 23.73
C PHE A 346 8.62 -2.17 23.53
N ALA A 347 8.42 -3.42 23.11
CA ALA A 347 9.48 -4.28 22.61
C ALA A 347 9.37 -4.40 21.08
N LEU A 348 10.51 -4.50 20.42
CA LEU A 348 10.61 -4.72 18.98
C LEU A 348 11.38 -6.01 18.75
N ALA A 349 10.91 -6.88 17.86
CA ALA A 349 11.57 -8.15 17.56
C ALA A 349 11.35 -8.60 16.10
N THR A 350 12.36 -9.24 15.52
CA THR A 350 12.33 -9.75 14.13
C THR A 350 11.58 -11.08 14.08
N ARG A 351 10.54 -11.17 13.25
CA ARG A 351 9.80 -12.41 12.98
C ARG A 351 10.35 -13.18 11.81
N SER A 352 10.64 -12.46 10.74
CA SER A 352 11.25 -12.96 9.52
C SER A 352 12.11 -11.84 8.94
N GLU A 353 13.21 -12.21 8.32
CA GLU A 353 14.08 -11.27 7.62
C GLU A 353 14.70 -12.02 6.46
N ASN A 354 14.43 -11.53 5.25
CA ASN A 354 14.94 -12.08 4.02
C ASN A 354 15.65 -10.98 3.25
N PHE A 355 16.82 -11.32 2.75
CA PHE A 355 17.59 -10.48 1.85
C PHE A 355 17.77 -11.24 0.54
N ASN A 356 17.10 -10.76 -0.51
CA ASN A 356 17.08 -11.41 -1.81
C ASN A 356 17.87 -10.58 -2.82
N LEU A 357 18.93 -11.17 -3.39
CA LEU A 357 19.70 -10.58 -4.48
C LEU A 357 18.97 -10.79 -5.80
N TYR A 358 18.86 -9.73 -6.61
CA TYR A 358 18.46 -9.86 -8.01
C TYR A 358 19.68 -9.77 -8.91
N ASP A 359 20.06 -10.89 -9.52
CA ASP A 359 21.25 -11.03 -10.39
C ASP A 359 21.25 -10.08 -11.60
N LEU A 360 20.10 -9.49 -11.95
CA LEU A 360 19.93 -8.70 -13.18
C LEU A 360 20.01 -7.19 -12.97
N THR A 361 19.87 -6.66 -11.75
CA THR A 361 19.59 -5.24 -11.52
C THR A 361 20.53 -4.55 -10.52
N ASP A 362 21.64 -5.18 -10.11
CA ASP A 362 22.53 -4.68 -9.05
C ASP A 362 21.77 -4.25 -7.77
N SER A 363 20.56 -4.79 -7.56
CA SER A 363 19.67 -4.44 -6.47
C SER A 363 19.35 -5.67 -5.62
N ALA A 364 19.12 -5.43 -4.34
CA ALA A 364 18.65 -6.42 -3.40
C ALA A 364 17.36 -5.94 -2.76
N PHE A 365 16.53 -6.87 -2.30
CA PHE A 365 15.34 -6.54 -1.52
C PHE A 365 15.51 -7.00 -0.09
N PHE A 366 15.32 -6.07 0.83
CA PHE A 366 15.09 -6.35 2.23
C PHE A 366 13.59 -6.52 2.45
N ASP A 367 13.18 -7.70 2.87
CA ASP A 367 11.81 -8.01 3.27
C ASP A 367 11.85 -8.59 4.68
N ALA A 368 11.39 -7.81 5.65
CA ALA A 368 11.35 -8.22 7.04
C ALA A 368 9.97 -7.99 7.64
N GLU A 369 9.57 -8.89 8.53
CA GLU A 369 8.44 -8.69 9.42
C GLU A 369 8.95 -8.48 10.83
N TRP A 370 8.51 -7.41 11.45
CA TRP A 370 8.80 -7.08 12.83
C TRP A 370 7.53 -7.25 13.65
N SER A 371 7.72 -7.48 14.94
CA SER A 371 6.64 -7.40 15.93
C SER A 371 6.91 -6.26 16.88
N VAL A 372 5.92 -5.40 17.03
CA VAL A 372 5.85 -4.39 18.08
C VAL A 372 4.96 -4.94 19.17
N THR A 373 5.44 -4.98 20.40
CA THR A 373 4.64 -5.37 21.57
C THR A 373 4.52 -4.20 22.52
N ASN A 374 3.30 -3.78 22.87
CA ASN A 374 3.13 -2.77 23.90
C ASN A 374 3.40 -3.39 25.27
N THR A 375 4.53 -3.04 25.88
CA THR A 375 4.97 -3.55 27.19
C THR A 375 4.72 -2.56 28.32
N GLY A 376 4.09 -1.43 28.00
CA GLY A 376 3.68 -0.41 28.96
C GLY A 376 2.31 -0.69 29.55
N ASP A 377 1.89 0.25 30.40
CA ASP A 377 0.57 0.23 31.05
C ASP A 377 -0.40 1.23 30.38
N SER A 378 0.03 1.91 29.31
CA SER A 378 -0.74 2.91 28.58
C SER A 378 -0.87 2.50 27.11
N ALA A 379 -1.97 2.92 26.48
CA ALA A 379 -2.15 2.71 25.05
C ALA A 379 -1.17 3.58 24.25
N ILE A 380 -0.58 3.02 23.20
CA ILE A 380 0.27 3.76 22.25
C ILE A 380 -0.63 4.23 21.11
N ARG A 381 -0.76 5.53 20.94
CA ARG A 381 -1.61 6.16 19.90
C ARG A 381 -0.82 6.48 18.64
N LYS A 382 0.49 6.63 18.79
CA LYS A 382 1.39 6.91 17.68
C LYS A 382 2.71 6.25 17.94
N LEU A 383 3.27 5.61 16.92
CA LEU A 383 4.62 5.08 16.94
C LEU A 383 5.20 5.12 15.53
N LYS A 384 6.14 6.04 15.32
CA LYS A 384 6.90 6.16 14.08
C LYS A 384 8.33 5.74 14.33
N LEU A 385 8.78 4.73 13.61
CA LEU A 385 10.14 4.23 13.61
C LEU A 385 10.85 4.67 12.32
N GLN A 386 12.17 4.64 12.32
CA GLN A 386 13.00 4.76 11.14
C GLN A 386 14.03 3.64 11.15
N ALA A 387 14.10 2.89 10.05
CA ALA A 387 15.16 1.93 9.77
C ALA A 387 16.24 2.61 8.92
N SER A 388 17.45 2.72 9.46
CA SER A 388 18.62 3.25 8.77
C SER A 388 19.50 2.11 8.31
N PHE A 389 19.65 1.93 7.01
CA PHE A 389 20.39 0.83 6.39
C PHE A 389 21.82 1.26 6.06
N TYR A 390 22.80 0.43 6.41
CA TYR A 390 24.22 0.72 6.22
C TYR A 390 24.90 -0.35 5.36
N ASN A 391 25.86 0.07 4.54
CA ASN A 391 26.68 -0.83 3.75
C ASN A 391 27.82 -1.46 4.57
N THR A 392 28.57 -2.36 3.94
CA THR A 392 29.76 -3.01 4.52
C THR A 392 30.86 -2.03 4.93
N ASN A 393 30.91 -0.81 4.37
CA ASN A 393 31.83 0.25 4.77
C ASN A 393 31.31 1.07 5.96
N GLY A 394 30.08 0.84 6.41
CA GLY A 394 29.42 1.59 7.48
C GLY A 394 28.82 2.92 7.02
N GLU A 395 28.69 3.15 5.71
CA GLU A 395 28.04 4.31 5.14
C GLU A 395 26.52 4.11 5.11
N LEU A 396 25.77 5.17 5.39
CA LEU A 396 24.31 5.15 5.32
C LEU A 396 23.87 5.08 3.86
N ILE A 397 23.08 4.06 3.53
CA ILE A 397 22.53 3.83 2.18
C ILE A 397 21.13 4.43 2.09
N LEU A 398 20.24 4.09 3.04
CA LEU A 398 18.82 4.38 2.97
C LEU A 398 18.25 4.63 4.37
N ASN A 399 17.29 5.52 4.47
CA ASN A 399 16.40 5.62 5.62
C ASN A 399 14.98 5.24 5.18
N GLN A 400 14.30 4.41 5.98
CA GLN A 400 12.91 4.06 5.78
C GLN A 400 12.09 4.39 7.01
N ASP A 401 11.12 5.29 6.85
CA ASP A 401 10.12 5.56 7.88
C ASP A 401 9.09 4.42 7.95
N ILE A 402 8.77 3.98 9.16
CA ILE A 402 7.86 2.87 9.43
C ILE A 402 6.80 3.37 10.41
N LEU A 403 5.55 3.37 9.96
CA LEU A 403 4.39 3.76 10.77
C LEU A 403 3.87 2.50 11.47
N ALA A 404 4.39 2.22 12.66
CA ALA A 404 4.00 1.04 13.43
C ALA A 404 2.63 1.21 14.10
N VAL A 405 2.31 2.44 14.51
CA VAL A 405 0.97 2.87 14.92
C VAL A 405 0.75 4.27 14.35
N TYR A 406 -0.22 4.43 13.46
CA TYR A 406 -0.54 5.71 12.87
C TYR A 406 -1.57 6.48 13.72
N GLY A 407 -1.58 7.81 13.63
CA GLY A 407 -2.45 8.63 14.48
C GLY A 407 -3.94 8.48 14.19
N SER A 408 -4.31 7.99 12.99
CA SER A 408 -5.69 7.64 12.64
C SER A 408 -6.03 6.17 12.92
N ASP A 409 -5.05 5.34 13.30
CA ASP A 409 -5.30 3.92 13.60
C ASP A 409 -5.98 3.76 14.96
N ALA A 410 -6.56 2.59 15.17
CA ALA A 410 -6.88 2.10 16.49
C ALA A 410 -5.63 2.13 17.40
N PRO A 411 -5.68 2.74 18.61
CA PRO A 411 -4.54 2.77 19.52
C PRO A 411 -4.16 1.35 19.96
N MET A 412 -2.87 1.14 20.17
CA MET A 412 -2.32 -0.16 20.56
C MET A 412 -2.37 -0.33 22.08
N LEU A 413 -3.21 -1.24 22.57
CA LEU A 413 -3.42 -1.44 24.00
C LEU A 413 -2.27 -2.19 24.69
N PRO A 414 -2.14 -2.07 26.03
CA PRO A 414 -1.19 -2.85 26.82
C PRO A 414 -1.27 -4.35 26.54
N GLY A 415 -0.12 -4.96 26.25
CA GLY A 415 0.00 -6.39 25.95
C GLY A 415 -0.35 -6.78 24.51
N GLU A 416 -0.86 -5.87 23.67
CA GLU A 416 -1.06 -6.16 22.25
C GLU A 416 0.27 -6.40 21.54
N VAL A 417 0.22 -7.24 20.51
CA VAL A 417 1.31 -7.46 19.56
C VAL A 417 0.80 -7.06 18.18
N ARG A 418 1.54 -6.19 17.50
CA ARG A 418 1.24 -5.74 16.13
C ARG A 418 2.40 -6.08 15.20
N PRO A 419 2.17 -6.88 14.16
CA PRO A 419 3.18 -7.11 13.17
C PRO A 419 3.27 -5.93 12.20
N VAL A 420 4.48 -5.63 11.74
CA VAL A 420 4.77 -4.56 10.79
C VAL A 420 5.72 -5.10 9.73
N ARG A 421 5.41 -4.87 8.46
CA ARG A 421 6.26 -5.30 7.35
C ARG A 421 7.15 -4.17 6.85
N VAL A 422 8.41 -4.48 6.57
CA VAL A 422 9.41 -3.56 6.04
C VAL A 422 9.95 -4.16 4.76
N ILE A 423 9.50 -3.64 3.61
CA ILE A 423 9.97 -4.06 2.29
C ILE A 423 10.67 -2.88 1.63
N LYS A 424 11.97 -3.01 1.33
CA LYS A 424 12.74 -1.98 0.63
C LYS A 424 13.74 -2.56 -0.36
N SER A 425 13.84 -1.93 -1.52
CA SER A 425 14.99 -2.11 -2.41
C SER A 425 16.20 -1.42 -1.77
N ILE A 426 17.30 -2.14 -1.67
CA ILE A 426 18.56 -1.68 -1.07
C ILE A 426 19.75 -2.15 -1.93
N GLU A 427 20.88 -1.45 -1.78
CA GLU A 427 22.11 -1.79 -2.50
C GLU A 427 22.66 -3.15 -2.07
N GLN A 428 23.33 -3.86 -2.99
CA GLN A 428 23.83 -5.23 -2.74
C GLN A 428 24.87 -5.33 -1.63
N ASP A 429 25.56 -4.24 -1.30
CA ASP A 429 26.58 -4.20 -0.25
C ASP A 429 25.99 -3.88 1.14
N TYR A 430 24.67 -4.01 1.30
CA TYR A 430 23.98 -3.97 2.58
C TYR A 430 24.63 -4.90 3.62
N ALA A 431 24.81 -4.38 4.83
CA ALA A 431 25.39 -5.13 5.94
C ALA A 431 24.49 -5.20 7.18
N ARG A 432 23.79 -4.10 7.50
CA ARG A 432 23.00 -3.98 8.75
C ARG A 432 22.02 -2.83 8.70
N TYR A 433 21.02 -2.83 9.58
CA TYR A 433 20.21 -1.64 9.89
C TYR A 433 20.30 -1.26 11.37
N GLU A 434 19.94 -0.01 11.65
CA GLU A 434 19.68 0.51 12.99
C GLU A 434 18.24 1.03 13.03
N VAL A 435 17.55 0.89 14.17
CA VAL A 435 16.19 1.41 14.35
C VAL A 435 16.19 2.60 15.30
N THR A 436 15.54 3.69 14.89
CA THR A 436 15.36 4.89 15.71
C THR A 436 13.88 5.23 15.84
N VAL A 437 13.42 5.54 17.05
CA VAL A 437 12.07 6.06 17.29
C VAL A 437 12.05 7.54 16.98
N LEU A 438 11.21 7.93 16.03
CA LEU A 438 11.04 9.31 15.59
C LEU A 438 9.89 10.01 16.30
N GLU A 439 8.79 9.29 16.55
CA GLU A 439 7.60 9.83 17.21
C GLU A 439 6.95 8.73 18.07
N ALA A 440 6.48 9.08 19.26
CA ALA A 440 5.71 8.19 20.11
C ALA A 440 4.76 8.98 21.02
N GLU A 441 3.51 8.53 21.11
CA GLU A 441 2.47 9.12 21.97
C GLU A 441 1.69 8.04 22.72
#